data_AF-A0A3E2VTD5-F1
#
_entry.id   AF-A0A3E2VTD5-F1
#
_cell.length_a   1.000
_cell.length_b   1.000
_cell.length_c   1.000
_cell.angle_alpha   90.00
_cell.angle_beta   90.00
_cell.angle_gamma   90.00
#
_symmetry.space_group_name_H-M   'P 1'
#
loop_
_entity.id
_entity.type
_entity.pdbx_description
1 polymer ?
#
loop_
_entity_poly.entity_id
_entity_poly.type
_entity_poly.pdbx_seq_one_letter_code
_entity_poly.pdbx_strand_id
1 'polypeptide(L)' 'MTRFDYSKLRGKIIEKYGNQYSFAKAMNWSERTLSLKLKGERIWTQKDICKAIDLLEIPNKKIAEYFFMNEVQNF' A
#
# COMPACT_ATOMS: atom_id res chain seq x y z
N MET A 1 -2.66 -14.78 12.26
CA MET A 1 -2.98 -13.38 11.94
C MET A 1 -3.10 -13.27 10.44
N THR A 2 -4.19 -12.70 9.93
CA THR A 2 -4.38 -12.49 8.49
C THR A 2 -3.29 -11.55 7.97
N ARG A 3 -2.42 -12.04 7.09
CA ARG A 3 -1.48 -11.20 6.34
C ARG A 3 -2.12 -10.79 5.01
N PHE A 4 -1.81 -9.58 4.57
CA PHE A 4 -2.28 -9.02 3.32
C PHE A 4 -1.11 -8.92 2.33
N ASP A 5 -1.37 -9.28 1.08
CA ASP A 5 -0.43 -9.16 -0.02
C ASP A 5 -0.50 -7.74 -0.60
N TYR A 6 0.59 -6.99 -0.45
CA TYR A 6 0.75 -5.64 -0.98
C TYR A 6 1.60 -5.58 -2.26
N SER A 7 1.82 -6.70 -2.95
CA SER A 7 2.64 -6.76 -4.16
C SER A 7 2.07 -5.89 -5.28
N LYS A 8 0.74 -5.91 -5.50
CA LYS A 8 0.05 -5.00 -6.44
C LYS A 8 0.25 -3.54 -6.07
N LEU A 9 0.12 -3.21 -4.78
CA LEU A 9 0.30 -1.84 -4.28
C LEU A 9 1.73 -1.35 -4.48
N ARG A 10 2.73 -2.22 -4.22
CA ARG A 10 4.14 -1.94 -4.53
C ARG A 10 4.36 -1.65 -6.00
N GLY A 11 3.83 -2.49 -6.89
CA GLY A 11 3.93 -2.26 -8.34
C GLY A 11 3.39 -0.89 -8.74
N LYS A 12 2.17 -0.55 -8.29
CA LYS A 12 1.54 0.74 -8.59
C LYS A 12 2.31 1.95 -8.05
N ILE A 13 2.94 1.81 -6.88
CA ILE A 13 3.82 2.84 -6.30
C ILE A 13 5.03 3.08 -7.22
N ILE A 14 5.69 2.02 -7.69
CA ILE A 14 6.84 2.14 -8.60
C ILE A 14 6.41 2.73 -9.94
N GLU A 15 5.29 2.30 -10.52
CA GLU A 15 4.77 2.83 -11.77
C GLU A 15 4.50 4.33 -11.73
N LYS A 16 3.94 4.84 -10.60
CA LYS A 16 3.54 6.25 -10.50
C LYS A 16 4.63 7.17 -9.93
N TYR A 17 5.39 6.71 -8.95
CA TYR A 17 6.36 7.52 -8.19
C TYR A 17 7.82 7.15 -8.46
N GLY A 18 8.08 6.08 -9.23
CA GLY A 18 9.41 5.56 -9.55
C GLY A 18 10.06 4.76 -8.41
N ASN A 19 9.83 5.15 -7.15
CA ASN A 19 10.36 4.46 -5.98
C ASN A 19 9.47 4.65 -4.73
N GLN A 20 9.70 3.83 -3.69
CA GLN A 20 8.94 3.86 -2.43
C GLN A 20 9.21 5.14 -1.62
N TYR A 21 10.43 5.69 -1.67
CA TYR A 21 10.79 6.90 -0.93
C TYR A 21 9.99 8.13 -1.38
N SER A 22 9.84 8.33 -2.70
CA SER A 22 9.03 9.41 -3.28
C SER A 22 7.56 9.32 -2.84
N PHE A 23 6.99 8.11 -2.83
CA PHE A 23 5.63 7.90 -2.35
C PHE A 23 5.49 8.13 -0.84
N ALA A 24 6.47 7.68 -0.04
CA ALA A 24 6.48 7.95 1.40
C ALA A 24 6.48 9.45 1.70
N LYS A 25 7.26 10.24 0.95
CA LYS A 25 7.23 11.71 1.04
C LYS A 25 5.85 12.28 0.73
N ALA A 26 5.19 11.85 -0.35
CA ALA A 26 3.84 12.30 -0.70
C ALA A 26 2.81 11.93 0.39
N MET A 27 2.98 10.76 1.02
CA MET A 27 2.19 10.34 2.18
C MET A 27 2.48 11.15 3.46
N ASN A 28 3.54 11.95 3.49
CA ASN A 28 4.10 12.63 4.65
C ASN A 28 4.62 11.66 5.72
N TRP A 29 5.32 10.62 5.28
CA TRP A 29 5.89 9.55 6.10
C TRP A 29 7.39 9.40 5.90
N SER A 30 8.04 8.75 6.87
CA SER A 30 9.36 8.17 6.65
C SER A 30 9.26 6.90 5.78
N GLU A 31 10.31 6.61 5.02
CA GLU A 31 10.42 5.39 4.22
C GLU A 31 10.25 4.12 5.06
N ARG A 32 10.77 4.14 6.30
CA ARG A 32 10.57 3.06 7.28
C ARG A 32 9.09 2.82 7.56
N THR A 33 8.29 3.88 7.71
CA THR A 33 6.85 3.74 8.00
C THR A 33 6.13 3.05 6.85
N LEU A 34 6.42 3.46 5.60
CA LEU A 34 5.87 2.82 4.41
C LEU A 34 6.30 1.36 4.30
N SER A 35 7.59 1.07 4.54
CA SER A 35 8.11 -0.30 4.51
C SER A 35 7.41 -1.22 5.51
N LEU A 36 7.19 -0.76 6.75
CA LEU A 36 6.47 -1.53 7.76
C LEU A 36 4.99 -1.76 7.37
N LYS A 37 4.35 -0.76 6.75
CA LYS A 37 2.98 -0.89 6.23
C LYS A 37 2.88 -1.92 5.10
N LEU A 38 3.82 -1.88 4.14
CA LEU A 38 3.87 -2.82 3.01
C LEU A 38 4.28 -4.24 3.41
N LYS A 39 4.93 -4.42 4.56
CA LYS A 39 5.20 -5.75 5.15
C LYS A 39 4.04 -6.28 6.00
N GLY A 40 2.97 -5.50 6.17
CA GLY A 40 1.86 -5.83 7.07
C GLY A 40 2.21 -5.72 8.56
N GLU A 41 3.38 -5.19 8.93
CA GLU A 41 3.79 -4.96 10.32
C GLU A 41 3.13 -3.72 10.94
N ARG A 42 2.60 -2.83 10.10
CA ARG A 42 1.76 -1.70 10.53
C ARG A 42 0.44 -1.69 9.75
N ILE A 43 -0.66 -1.56 10.48
CA ILE A 43 -2.02 -1.54 9.93
C ILE A 43 -2.24 -0.26 9.13
N TRP A 44 -2.76 -0.35 7.91
CA TRP A 44 -3.27 0.80 7.16
C TRP A 44 -4.56 1.33 7.81
N THR A 45 -4.58 2.61 8.20
CA THR A 45 -5.83 3.24 8.66
C THR A 45 -6.68 3.65 7.47
N GLN A 46 -7.98 3.87 7.68
CA GLN A 46 -8.86 4.37 6.62
C GLN A 46 -8.36 5.68 6.01
N LYS A 47 -7.83 6.60 6.83
CA LYS A 47 -7.23 7.85 6.35
C LYS A 47 -6.02 7.61 5.45
N ASP A 48 -5.19 6.63 5.80
CA ASP A 48 -4.03 6.25 5.01
C ASP A 48 -4.45 5.69 3.65
N ILE A 49 -5.47 4.82 3.64
CA ILE A 49 -6.01 4.22 2.41
C ILE A 49 -6.58 5.31 1.51
N CYS A 50 -7.45 6.19 2.03
CA CYS A 50 -8.02 7.30 1.28
C CYS A 50 -6.93 8.18 0.65
N LYS A 51 -5.93 8.59 1.43
CA LYS A 51 -4.84 9.41 0.89
C LYS A 51 -4.02 8.65 -0.17
N ALA A 52 -3.75 7.37 0.05
CA ALA A 52 -2.98 6.57 -0.89
C ALA A 52 -3.72 6.34 -2.21
N ILE A 53 -5.04 6.09 -2.20
CA ILE A 53 -5.82 5.90 -3.43
C ILE A 53 -5.89 7.19 -4.25
N ASP A 54 -6.01 8.34 -3.59
CA ASP A 54 -6.01 9.65 -4.25
C ASP A 54 -4.65 9.90 -4.89
N LEU A 55 -3.57 9.72 -4.13
CA LEU A 55 -2.20 9.89 -4.61
C LEU A 55 -1.82 8.90 -5.71
N LEU A 56 -2.32 7.66 -5.67
CA LEU A 56 -2.04 6.62 -6.66
C LEU A 56 -3.03 6.60 -7.82
N GLU A 57 -4.06 7.46 -7.80
CA GLU A 57 -5.18 7.46 -8.74
C GLU A 57 -5.77 6.05 -8.94
N ILE A 58 -5.99 5.35 -7.83
CA ILE A 58 -6.60 4.01 -7.85
C ILE A 58 -8.12 4.19 -7.91
N PRO A 59 -8.81 3.63 -8.93
CA PRO A 59 -10.27 3.67 -8.99
C PRO A 59 -10.90 2.97 -7.80
N ASN A 60 -11.99 3.52 -7.25
CA ASN A 60 -12.69 2.97 -6.08
C ASN A 60 -13.03 1.48 -6.20
N LYS A 61 -13.39 1.02 -7.42
CA LYS A 61 -13.72 -0.37 -7.71
C LYS A 61 -12.54 -1.35 -7.52
N LYS A 62 -11.30 -0.86 -7.55
CA LYS A 62 -10.08 -1.67 -7.46
C LYS A 62 -9.41 -1.61 -6.09
N ILE A 63 -9.89 -0.80 -5.15
CA ILE A 63 -9.26 -0.63 -3.81
C ILE A 63 -9.08 -1.99 -3.11
N ALA A 64 -10.08 -2.86 -3.20
CA ALA A 64 -10.05 -4.23 -2.66
C ALA A 64 -8.79 -5.00 -3.08
N GLU A 65 -8.41 -4.90 -4.35
CA GLU A 65 -7.27 -5.63 -4.92
C GLU A 65 -5.91 -5.13 -4.42
N TYR A 66 -5.85 -3.91 -3.89
CA TYR A 66 -4.60 -3.29 -3.44
C TYR A 66 -4.38 -3.37 -1.92
N PHE A 67 -5.46 -3.31 -1.14
CA PHE A 67 -5.38 -3.21 0.33
C PHE A 67 -5.98 -4.39 1.08
N PHE A 68 -6.79 -5.22 0.40
CA PHE A 68 -7.57 -6.29 1.04
C PHE A 68 -7.34 -7.66 0.40
N MET A 69 -6.26 -7.80 -0.38
CA MET A 69 -5.82 -9.09 -0.92
C MET A 69 -5.15 -9.89 0.20
N ASN A 70 -5.67 -11.06 0.53
CA ASN A 70 -5.05 -11.93 1.53
C ASN A 70 -3.78 -12.59 0.96
N GLU A 71 -2.74 -12.72 1.78
CA GLU A 71 -1.65 -13.65 1.45
C GLU A 71 -2.23 -15.07 1.42
N VAL A 72 -2.08 -15.76 0.29
CA VAL A 72 -2.44 -17.17 0.16
C VAL A 72 -1.45 -17.95 1.02
N GLN A 73 -1.89 -18.47 2.18
CA GLN A 73 -1.11 -19.49 2.87
C GLN A 73 -1.14 -20.75 2.01
N ASN A 74 -0.03 -21.02 1.32
CA ASN A 74 0.23 -22.36 0.81
C ASN A 74 0.42 -23.25 2.05
N PHE A 75 -0.53 -24.16 2.26
CA PHE A 75 -0.44 -25.25 3.23
C PHE A 75 0.50 -26.33 2.71
#